data_AF-Q0IGC6-F1
#
_entry.id   AF-Q0IGC6-F1
#
_cell.length_a   1.000
_cell.length_b   1.000
_cell.length_c   1.000
_cell.angle_alpha   90.00
_cell.angle_beta   90.00
_cell.angle_gamma   90.00
#
_symmetry.space_group_name_H-M   'P 1'
#
loop_
_entity.id
_entity.type
_entity.pdbx_description
1 polymer ?
#
loop_
_entity_poly.entity_id
_entity_poly.type
_entity_poly.pdbx_seq_one_letter_code
_entity_poly.pdbx_strand_id
1 'polypeptide(L)'
;MGRKRRTPVRTLSPTQMSDRHPPGETLETLIGAILGAGQNVIDVGLALRYIWLCFDRIKGRLDEEWVTHGVVVGAEVTPRNLLNYVEVEEGEPYAGGNPGNAGQWLRALALVLSPIRLNSQLRREYLDALTGRYKATLEEFAGMRINDSPGTFALQHAAWNQNTIFLRLSAALDMFLFKFKDHEHSKLRFSTVTCRFGDCAGIGDLRFILKILGLNLTEFSQWIWTASTADDLKRLLRPNEEIDKRDSFTPYIASMRLCSKSPYSATANPNLHIFVHAIGCANLRARSINSRMARVIIWNLSSTGKGASRRRREPGLRWRSNQQPGR
;
A
#
# COMPACT_ATOMS: atom_id res chain seq x y z
N MET A 1 -3.64 29.84 -34.00
CA MET A 1 -4.17 28.69 -33.24
C MET A 1 -3.06 27.68 -33.00
N GLY A 2 -2.33 27.81 -31.90
CA GLY A 2 -1.21 26.92 -31.57
C GLY A 2 -1.71 25.68 -30.81
N ARG A 3 -1.55 24.50 -31.40
CA ARG A 3 -1.71 23.21 -30.70
C ARG A 3 -0.74 23.20 -29.50
N LYS A 4 -1.27 23.39 -28.29
CA LYS A 4 -0.52 23.12 -27.06
C LYS A 4 -0.09 21.66 -27.09
N ARG A 5 1.22 21.43 -27.20
CA ARG A 5 1.84 20.13 -27.00
C ARG A 5 1.38 19.60 -25.64
N ARG A 6 0.65 18.48 -25.66
CA ARG A 6 0.34 17.72 -24.44
C ARG A 6 1.70 17.28 -23.87
N THR A 7 2.08 17.85 -22.74
CA THR A 7 3.19 17.37 -21.93
C THR A 7 2.93 15.89 -21.61
N PRO A 8 3.91 14.98 -21.77
CA PRO A 8 3.69 13.58 -21.46
C PRO A 8 3.32 13.45 -19.98
N VAL A 9 2.17 12.83 -19.74
CA VAL A 9 1.65 12.47 -18.42
C VAL A 9 2.74 11.71 -17.68
N ARG A 10 2.92 11.99 -16.37
CA ARG A 10 3.81 11.24 -15.48
C ARG A 10 3.47 9.75 -15.59
N THR A 11 4.19 9.03 -16.42
CA THR A 11 4.05 7.58 -16.58
C THR A 11 4.42 6.92 -15.25
N LEU A 12 3.59 6.00 -14.78
CA LEU A 12 3.90 5.15 -13.64
C LEU A 12 5.31 4.59 -13.83
N SER A 13 6.15 4.68 -12.80
CA SER A 13 7.50 4.12 -12.84
C SER A 13 7.42 2.63 -13.22
N PRO A 14 8.34 2.13 -14.05
CA PRO A 14 8.26 0.77 -14.55
C PRO A 14 8.29 -0.24 -13.40
N THR A 15 7.49 -1.28 -13.55
CA THR A 15 7.48 -2.50 -12.76
C THR A 15 8.24 -3.53 -13.57
N GLN A 16 9.52 -3.67 -13.24
CA GLN A 16 10.41 -4.61 -13.89
C GLN A 16 10.16 -6.01 -13.35
N MET A 17 9.95 -6.99 -14.21
CA MET A 17 9.84 -8.40 -13.81
C MET A 17 10.71 -9.25 -14.72
N SER A 18 11.37 -10.24 -14.12
CA SER A 18 12.11 -11.26 -14.86
C SER A 18 11.15 -12.08 -15.70
N ASP A 19 11.51 -12.33 -16.96
CA ASP A 19 10.85 -13.35 -17.79
C ASP A 19 11.59 -14.69 -17.78
N ARG A 20 12.64 -14.85 -16.94
CA ARG A 20 13.28 -16.16 -16.77
C ARG A 20 12.36 -17.11 -16.02
N HIS A 21 11.75 -18.03 -16.76
CA HIS A 21 10.93 -19.11 -16.24
C HIS A 21 11.50 -20.47 -16.69
N PRO A 22 11.31 -21.54 -15.90
CA PRO A 22 11.71 -22.88 -16.30
C PRO A 22 10.96 -23.32 -17.57
N PRO A 23 11.62 -24.08 -18.48
CA PRO A 23 10.97 -24.58 -19.68
C PRO A 23 9.79 -25.49 -19.31
N GLY A 24 8.65 -25.29 -19.99
CA GLY A 24 7.42 -26.02 -19.70
C GLY A 24 6.59 -25.47 -18.53
N GLU A 25 6.87 -24.25 -18.07
CA GLU A 25 6.03 -23.55 -17.10
C GLU A 25 4.57 -23.48 -17.58
N THR A 26 3.66 -23.97 -16.75
CA THR A 26 2.22 -23.72 -16.85
C THR A 26 1.67 -23.19 -15.54
N LEU A 27 0.46 -22.61 -15.58
CA LEU A 27 -0.21 -22.18 -14.36
C LEU A 27 -0.37 -23.35 -13.36
N GLU A 28 -0.65 -24.54 -13.87
CA GLU A 28 -0.78 -25.77 -13.07
C GLU A 28 0.53 -26.12 -12.36
N THR A 29 1.68 -26.02 -13.04
CA THR A 29 2.99 -26.27 -12.39
C THR A 29 3.27 -25.27 -11.28
N LEU A 30 2.86 -24.01 -11.44
CA LEU A 30 2.99 -22.98 -10.40
C LEU A 30 2.03 -23.23 -9.23
N ILE A 31 0.78 -23.62 -9.51
CA ILE A 31 -0.20 -24.00 -8.48
C ILE A 31 0.33 -25.17 -7.65
N GLY A 32 0.87 -26.20 -8.32
CA GLY A 32 1.42 -27.36 -7.64
C GLY A 32 2.68 -27.05 -6.85
N ALA A 33 3.54 -26.14 -7.32
CA ALA A 33 4.66 -25.63 -6.53
C ALA A 33 4.19 -24.89 -5.26
N ILE A 34 3.20 -24.00 -5.38
CA ILE A 34 2.68 -23.19 -4.27
C ILE A 34 1.98 -24.05 -3.22
N LEU A 35 1.04 -24.91 -3.65
CA LEU A 35 0.22 -25.71 -2.75
C LEU A 35 0.95 -26.97 -2.27
N GLY A 36 1.89 -27.49 -3.07
CA GLY A 36 2.71 -28.66 -2.76
C GLY A 36 3.94 -28.33 -1.91
N ALA A 37 4.33 -27.05 -1.78
CA ALA A 37 5.46 -26.65 -0.93
C ALA A 37 5.23 -27.00 0.55
N GLY A 38 3.98 -27.07 1.01
CA GLY A 38 3.66 -27.32 2.41
C GLY A 38 4.25 -26.25 3.32
N GLN A 39 5.33 -26.59 4.04
CA GLN A 39 6.09 -25.69 4.91
C GLN A 39 7.41 -25.19 4.29
N ASN A 40 7.67 -25.50 3.02
CA ASN A 40 8.90 -25.06 2.35
C ASN A 40 8.78 -23.60 1.90
N VAL A 41 9.90 -22.89 1.93
CA VAL A 41 9.99 -21.52 1.39
C VAL A 41 9.97 -21.60 -0.13
N ILE A 42 9.04 -20.88 -0.74
CA ILE A 42 8.99 -20.71 -2.19
C ILE A 42 9.69 -19.41 -2.59
N ASP A 43 10.25 -19.41 -3.80
CA ASP A 43 10.92 -18.23 -4.33
C ASP A 43 9.91 -17.09 -4.59
N VAL A 44 10.36 -15.85 -4.37
CA VAL A 44 9.52 -14.67 -4.61
C VAL A 44 9.22 -14.50 -6.11
N GLY A 45 10.16 -14.81 -7.00
CA GLY A 45 9.98 -14.77 -8.45
C GLY A 45 8.83 -15.66 -8.92
N LEU A 46 8.73 -16.87 -8.36
CA LEU A 46 7.60 -17.78 -8.60
C LEU A 46 6.27 -17.12 -8.19
N ALA A 47 6.21 -16.54 -6.99
CA ALA A 47 5.02 -15.84 -6.51
C ALA A 47 4.65 -14.63 -7.40
N LEU A 48 5.63 -13.82 -7.82
CA LEU A 48 5.41 -12.68 -8.70
C LEU A 48 4.86 -13.11 -10.05
N ARG A 49 5.49 -14.12 -10.67
CA ARG A 49 5.04 -14.69 -11.95
C ARG A 49 3.62 -15.23 -11.83
N TYR A 50 3.34 -15.99 -10.78
CA TYR A 50 2.03 -16.56 -10.55
C TYR A 50 0.93 -15.48 -10.41
N ILE A 51 1.16 -14.45 -9.60
CA ILE A 51 0.22 -13.32 -9.47
C ILE A 51 0.01 -12.65 -10.83
N TRP A 52 1.10 -12.40 -11.58
CA TRP A 52 1.03 -11.77 -12.88
C TRP A 52 0.17 -12.56 -13.86
N LEU A 53 0.35 -13.89 -13.96
CA LEU A 53 -0.45 -14.77 -14.82
C LEU A 53 -1.92 -14.82 -14.37
N CYS A 54 -2.21 -14.79 -13.07
CA CYS A 54 -3.59 -14.72 -12.58
C CYS A 54 -4.32 -13.45 -13.02
N PHE A 55 -3.63 -12.33 -13.25
CA PHE A 55 -4.30 -11.08 -13.64
C PHE A 55 -5.02 -11.17 -14.99
N ASP A 56 -4.57 -12.03 -15.91
CA ASP A 56 -5.28 -12.23 -17.20
C ASP A 56 -6.64 -12.88 -17.03
N ARG A 57 -6.86 -13.57 -15.90
CA ARG A 57 -8.13 -14.23 -15.56
C ARG A 57 -9.12 -13.28 -14.88
N ILE A 58 -8.67 -12.10 -14.44
CA ILE A 58 -9.47 -11.15 -13.66
C ILE A 58 -9.75 -9.95 -14.56
N LYS A 59 -10.94 -9.91 -15.16
CA LYS A 59 -11.33 -8.91 -16.16
C LYS A 59 -12.57 -8.14 -15.72
N GLY A 60 -12.54 -6.82 -15.90
CA GLY A 60 -13.65 -5.93 -15.63
C GLY A 60 -13.92 -5.04 -16.83
N ARG A 61 -15.19 -4.74 -17.09
CA ARG A 61 -15.59 -3.76 -18.09
C ARG A 61 -16.06 -2.50 -17.41
N LEU A 62 -15.51 -1.36 -17.83
CA LEU A 62 -15.91 -0.07 -17.31
C LEU A 62 -17.11 0.50 -18.05
N ASP A 63 -18.07 1.01 -17.29
CA ASP A 63 -19.19 1.79 -17.83
C ASP A 63 -18.79 3.25 -18.10
N GLU A 64 -17.83 3.77 -17.32
CA GLU A 64 -17.33 5.14 -17.38
C GLU A 64 -15.79 5.17 -17.45
N GLU A 65 -15.23 6.21 -18.07
CA GLU A 65 -13.78 6.36 -18.19
C GLU A 65 -13.10 6.44 -16.82
N TRP A 66 -12.17 5.52 -16.56
CA TRP A 66 -11.35 5.55 -15.36
C TRP A 66 -10.06 6.33 -15.59
N VAL A 67 -10.06 7.56 -15.10
CA VAL A 67 -8.88 8.45 -15.11
C VAL A 67 -8.39 8.66 -13.68
N THR A 68 -7.08 8.69 -13.44
CA THR A 68 -6.48 9.00 -12.12
C THR A 68 -5.11 9.64 -12.34
N HIS A 69 -4.88 10.83 -11.75
CA HIS A 69 -3.64 11.61 -11.97
C HIS A 69 -3.30 11.85 -13.45
N GLY A 70 -4.33 11.98 -14.30
CA GLY A 70 -4.20 12.15 -15.75
C GLY A 70 -3.87 10.87 -16.54
N VAL A 71 -3.77 9.71 -15.88
CA VAL A 71 -3.60 8.40 -16.52
C VAL A 71 -4.96 7.78 -16.80
N VAL A 72 -5.20 7.37 -18.04
CA VAL A 72 -6.41 6.65 -18.48
C VAL A 72 -6.12 5.15 -18.44
N VAL A 73 -6.95 4.37 -17.74
CA VAL A 73 -6.70 2.93 -17.50
C VAL A 73 -7.19 2.02 -18.65
N GLY A 74 -8.17 2.48 -19.45
CA GLY A 74 -8.76 1.72 -20.58
C GLY A 74 -10.25 1.43 -20.38
N ALA A 75 -10.86 0.64 -21.28
CA ALA A 75 -12.29 0.27 -21.23
C ALA A 75 -12.50 -1.18 -20.74
N GLU A 76 -11.71 -2.13 -21.25
CA GLU A 76 -11.53 -3.45 -20.65
C GLU A 76 -10.28 -3.41 -19.77
N VAL A 77 -10.47 -3.69 -18.49
CA VAL A 77 -9.44 -3.50 -17.48
C VAL A 77 -9.16 -4.82 -16.80
N THR A 78 -7.88 -5.09 -16.62
CA THR A 78 -7.33 -6.10 -15.72
C THR A 78 -6.45 -5.39 -14.70
N PRO A 79 -6.06 -6.06 -13.60
CA PRO A 79 -5.07 -5.48 -12.70
C PRO A 79 -3.74 -5.14 -13.39
N ARG A 80 -3.38 -5.75 -14.52
CA ARG A 80 -2.17 -5.42 -15.29
C ARG A 80 -2.20 -4.00 -15.85
N ASN A 81 -3.38 -3.52 -16.27
CA ASN A 81 -3.53 -2.17 -16.85
C ASN A 81 -3.21 -1.05 -15.84
N LEU A 82 -3.16 -1.36 -14.55
CA LEU A 82 -2.78 -0.43 -13.49
C LEU A 82 -1.26 -0.35 -13.26
N LEU A 83 -0.46 -1.08 -14.05
CA LEU A 83 0.97 -1.20 -13.90
C LEU A 83 1.67 -0.91 -15.24
N ASN A 84 2.84 -0.28 -15.16
CA ASN A 84 3.74 -0.14 -16.33
C ASN A 84 4.72 -1.30 -16.32
N TYR A 85 4.46 -2.35 -17.09
CA TYR A 85 5.28 -3.56 -17.09
C TYR A 85 6.48 -3.43 -18.03
N VAL A 86 7.65 -3.84 -17.56
CA VAL A 86 8.87 -3.94 -18.36
C VAL A 86 9.53 -5.28 -18.09
N GLU A 87 9.73 -6.07 -19.14
CA GLU A 87 10.48 -7.32 -19.05
C GLU A 87 11.96 -7.01 -18.84
N VAL A 88 12.58 -7.74 -17.92
CA VAL A 88 14.03 -7.72 -17.74
C VAL A 88 14.58 -9.14 -17.88
N GLU A 89 15.75 -9.26 -18.50
CA GLU A 89 16.43 -10.55 -18.65
C GLU A 89 17.11 -11.02 -17.36
N GLU A 90 17.15 -10.19 -16.32
CA GLU A 90 17.77 -10.50 -15.03
C GLU A 90 16.76 -11.12 -14.06
N GLY A 91 17.13 -12.27 -13.50
CA GLY A 91 16.41 -12.93 -12.42
C GLY A 91 16.98 -14.32 -12.14
N GLU A 92 16.85 -14.76 -10.89
CA GLU A 92 17.21 -16.12 -10.52
C GLU A 92 16.11 -17.09 -11.00
N PRO A 93 16.47 -18.24 -11.59
CA PRO A 93 15.48 -19.25 -11.94
C PRO A 93 14.88 -19.84 -10.66
N TYR A 94 13.57 -20.08 -10.66
CA TYR A 94 12.89 -20.83 -9.62
C TYR A 94 12.60 -22.26 -10.07
N ALA A 95 12.50 -23.17 -9.10
CA ALA A 95 12.14 -24.55 -9.37
C ALA A 95 10.65 -24.65 -9.76
N GLY A 96 10.38 -25.38 -10.85
CA GLY A 96 9.02 -25.80 -11.18
C GLY A 96 8.52 -26.87 -10.21
N GLY A 97 7.20 -26.90 -9.99
CA GLY A 97 6.54 -27.96 -9.22
C GLY A 97 5.86 -28.98 -10.12
N ASN A 98 5.51 -30.13 -9.55
CA ASN A 98 4.58 -31.06 -10.21
C ASN A 98 3.26 -30.34 -10.51
N PRO A 99 2.59 -30.60 -11.66
CA PRO A 99 1.33 -29.96 -11.99
C PRO A 99 0.27 -30.12 -10.89
N GLY A 100 -0.28 -29.00 -10.42
CA GLY A 100 -1.40 -28.94 -9.50
C GLY A 100 -2.75 -28.85 -10.21
N ASN A 101 -3.83 -28.82 -9.43
CA ASN A 101 -5.19 -28.69 -9.96
C ASN A 101 -5.48 -27.23 -10.38
N ALA A 102 -5.73 -27.00 -11.66
CA ALA A 102 -6.07 -25.68 -12.23
C ALA A 102 -7.26 -24.99 -11.53
N GLY A 103 -8.22 -25.75 -11.01
CA GLY A 103 -9.38 -25.22 -10.26
C GLY A 103 -9.02 -24.58 -8.92
N GLN A 104 -7.81 -24.84 -8.39
CA GLN A 104 -7.35 -24.31 -7.10
C GLN A 104 -6.60 -22.97 -7.23
N TRP A 105 -6.66 -22.33 -8.40
CA TRP A 105 -5.88 -21.11 -8.67
C TRP A 105 -6.20 -19.95 -7.72
N LEU A 106 -7.47 -19.77 -7.33
CA LEU A 106 -7.89 -18.73 -6.36
C LEU A 106 -7.32 -18.98 -4.97
N ARG A 107 -7.34 -20.23 -4.51
CA ARG A 107 -6.74 -20.65 -3.24
C ARG A 107 -5.24 -20.39 -3.25
N ALA A 108 -4.53 -20.80 -4.31
CA ALA A 108 -3.10 -20.56 -4.45
C ALA A 108 -2.77 -19.06 -4.49
N LEU A 109 -3.58 -18.24 -5.18
CA LEU A 109 -3.40 -16.79 -5.23
C LEU A 109 -3.60 -16.14 -3.85
N ALA A 110 -4.68 -16.53 -3.16
CA ALA A 110 -4.93 -16.06 -1.81
C ALA A 110 -3.84 -16.52 -0.83
N LEU A 111 -3.27 -17.72 -0.97
CA LEU A 111 -2.16 -18.17 -0.13
C LEU A 111 -0.90 -17.33 -0.38
N VAL A 112 -0.53 -17.10 -1.64
CA VAL A 112 0.62 -16.25 -2.03
C VAL A 112 0.47 -14.82 -1.51
N LEU A 113 -0.74 -14.27 -1.49
CA LEU A 113 -1.02 -12.93 -0.99
C LEU A 113 -1.12 -12.86 0.55
N SER A 114 -1.12 -14.00 1.26
CA SER A 114 -1.26 -14.02 2.71
C SER A 114 -0.23 -13.20 3.50
N PRO A 115 1.05 -13.07 3.09
CA PRO A 115 2.02 -12.22 3.79
C PRO A 115 1.61 -10.74 3.87
N ILE A 116 0.82 -10.24 2.90
CA ILE A 116 0.31 -8.85 2.89
C ILE A 116 -0.61 -8.57 4.08
N ARG A 117 -1.40 -9.57 4.47
CA ARG A 117 -2.46 -9.43 5.48
C ARG A 117 -2.05 -10.00 6.84
N LEU A 118 -1.42 -11.17 6.84
CA LEU A 118 -1.01 -11.92 8.03
C LEU A 118 0.41 -11.51 8.45
N ASN A 119 0.60 -10.21 8.65
CA ASN A 119 1.89 -9.65 9.04
C ASN A 119 2.22 -9.99 10.50
N SER A 120 3.46 -10.46 10.75
CA SER A 120 3.96 -10.83 12.07
C SER A 120 4.03 -9.68 13.09
N GLN A 121 3.93 -8.42 12.64
CA GLN A 121 3.87 -7.25 13.53
C GLN A 121 2.53 -7.04 14.22
N LEU A 122 1.51 -7.83 13.87
CA LEU A 122 0.20 -7.80 14.52
C LEU A 122 0.25 -8.41 15.93
N ARG A 123 -0.66 -7.98 16.81
CA ARG A 123 -0.85 -8.62 18.12
C ARG A 123 -1.26 -10.08 17.93
N ARG A 124 -0.67 -10.99 18.72
CA ARG A 124 -0.81 -12.44 18.53
C ARG A 124 -2.26 -12.90 18.54
N GLU A 125 -3.06 -12.43 19.49
CA GLU A 125 -4.48 -12.82 19.61
C GLU A 125 -5.29 -12.40 18.38
N TYR A 126 -4.99 -11.21 17.83
CA TYR A 126 -5.62 -10.74 16.61
C TYR A 126 -5.14 -11.51 15.37
N LEU A 127 -3.85 -11.83 15.32
CA LEU A 127 -3.25 -12.61 14.23
C LEU A 127 -3.84 -14.01 14.17
N ASP A 128 -4.04 -14.67 15.31
CA ASP A 128 -4.63 -16.02 15.38
C ASP A 128 -6.08 -16.01 14.88
N ALA A 129 -6.90 -15.07 15.38
CA ALA A 129 -8.28 -14.90 14.92
C ALA A 129 -8.36 -14.54 13.42
N LEU A 130 -7.41 -13.75 12.92
CA LEU A 130 -7.34 -13.39 11.51
C LEU A 130 -6.90 -14.59 10.65
N THR A 131 -5.97 -15.40 11.13
CA THR A 131 -5.48 -16.62 10.46
C THR A 131 -6.61 -17.64 10.33
N GLY A 132 -7.43 -17.83 11.36
CA GLY A 132 -8.61 -18.70 11.31
C GLY A 132 -9.62 -18.26 10.23
N ARG A 133 -9.92 -16.95 10.16
CA ARG A 133 -10.77 -16.38 9.10
C ARG A 133 -10.14 -16.53 7.71
N TYR A 134 -8.83 -16.35 7.61
CA TYR A 134 -8.09 -16.53 6.37
C TYR A 134 -8.19 -17.97 5.86
N LYS A 135 -8.02 -18.95 6.76
CA LYS A 135 -8.15 -20.36 6.41
C LYS A 135 -9.57 -20.69 5.92
N ALA A 136 -10.61 -20.18 6.57
CA ALA A 136 -11.99 -20.37 6.11
C ALA A 136 -12.22 -19.84 4.68
N THR A 137 -11.64 -18.69 4.34
CA THR A 137 -11.69 -18.16 2.96
C THR A 137 -10.94 -19.05 1.97
N LEU A 138 -9.79 -19.62 2.35
CA LEU A 138 -9.07 -20.57 1.51
C LEU A 138 -9.88 -21.86 1.28
N GLU A 139 -10.56 -22.38 2.31
CA GLU A 139 -11.45 -23.54 2.19
C GLU A 139 -12.64 -23.26 1.27
N GLU A 140 -13.17 -22.04 1.31
CA GLU A 140 -14.22 -21.60 0.37
C GLU A 140 -13.72 -21.63 -1.08
N PHE A 141 -12.53 -21.06 -1.35
CA PHE A 141 -11.92 -21.11 -2.69
C PHE A 141 -11.54 -22.53 -3.12
N ALA A 142 -11.22 -23.41 -2.16
CA ALA A 142 -10.91 -24.80 -2.44
C ALA A 142 -12.16 -25.64 -2.75
N GLY A 143 -13.33 -25.24 -2.25
CA GLY A 143 -14.55 -26.05 -2.23
C GLY A 143 -14.49 -27.24 -1.27
N MET A 144 -13.48 -27.29 -0.40
CA MET A 144 -13.22 -28.40 0.52
C MET A 144 -12.39 -27.95 1.71
N ARG A 145 -12.34 -28.78 2.77
CA ARG A 145 -11.39 -28.58 3.86
C ARG A 145 -9.97 -28.79 3.37
N ILE A 146 -9.05 -27.99 3.90
CA ILE A 146 -7.65 -27.99 3.49
C ILE A 146 -6.74 -28.06 4.71
N ASN A 147 -5.53 -28.59 4.49
CA ASN A 147 -4.48 -28.65 5.51
C ASN A 147 -3.51 -27.45 5.44
N ASP A 148 -3.85 -26.41 4.68
CA ASP A 148 -3.03 -25.21 4.57
C ASP A 148 -2.92 -24.49 5.90
N SER A 149 -1.73 -23.97 6.18
CA SER A 149 -1.47 -23.05 7.30
C SER A 149 -1.09 -21.67 6.74
N PRO A 150 -2.07 -20.80 6.41
CA PRO A 150 -1.78 -19.48 5.85
C PRO A 150 -0.96 -18.61 6.81
N GLY A 151 -1.11 -18.79 8.13
CA GLY A 151 -0.29 -18.09 9.13
C GLY A 151 1.19 -18.50 9.07
N THR A 152 1.48 -19.80 8.97
CA THR A 152 2.84 -20.31 8.81
C THR A 152 3.44 -19.87 7.48
N PHE A 153 2.68 -20.00 6.39
CA PHE A 153 3.11 -19.57 5.06
C PHE A 153 3.45 -18.07 5.05
N ALA A 154 2.58 -17.23 5.63
CA ALA A 154 2.80 -15.79 5.71
C ALA A 154 4.05 -15.43 6.53
N LEU A 155 4.31 -16.16 7.63
CA LEU A 155 5.48 -15.94 8.47
C LEU A 155 6.78 -16.29 7.74
N GLN A 156 6.81 -17.42 7.02
CA GLN A 156 7.97 -17.86 6.25
C GLN A 156 8.31 -16.91 5.10
N HIS A 157 7.29 -16.26 4.53
CA HIS A 157 7.42 -15.36 3.40
C HIS A 157 7.28 -13.89 3.78
N ALA A 158 7.45 -13.54 5.07
CA ALA A 158 7.25 -12.18 5.57
C ALA A 158 8.15 -11.13 4.88
N ALA A 159 9.33 -11.55 4.40
CA ALA A 159 10.27 -10.71 3.68
C ALA A 159 9.71 -10.19 2.34
N TRP A 160 8.72 -10.85 1.74
CA TRP A 160 8.10 -10.38 0.50
C TRP A 160 7.41 -9.03 0.63
N ASN A 161 7.01 -8.64 1.85
CA ASN A 161 6.49 -7.30 2.13
C ASN A 161 7.53 -6.18 1.94
N GLN A 162 8.81 -6.52 1.77
CA GLN A 162 9.87 -5.58 1.40
C GLN A 162 10.10 -5.54 -0.12
N ASN A 163 9.64 -6.55 -0.86
CA ASN A 163 9.74 -6.60 -2.32
C ASN A 163 8.77 -5.60 -2.96
N THR A 164 9.32 -4.67 -3.73
CA THR A 164 8.54 -3.57 -4.36
C THR A 164 7.54 -4.10 -5.39
N ILE A 165 7.91 -5.10 -6.18
CA ILE A 165 7.05 -5.67 -7.22
C ILE A 165 5.87 -6.38 -6.56
N PHE A 166 6.12 -7.16 -5.50
CA PHE A 166 5.07 -7.88 -4.77
C PHE A 166 4.01 -6.93 -4.20
N LEU A 167 4.43 -5.81 -3.60
CA LEU A 167 3.52 -4.78 -3.10
C LEU A 167 2.73 -4.10 -4.23
N ARG A 168 3.37 -3.82 -5.37
CA ARG A 168 2.73 -3.20 -6.54
C ARG A 168 1.66 -4.10 -7.14
N LEU A 169 1.96 -5.39 -7.34
CA LEU A 169 0.98 -6.37 -7.82
C LEU A 169 -0.20 -6.47 -6.84
N SER A 170 0.09 -6.62 -5.55
CA SER A 170 -0.96 -6.71 -4.51
C SER A 170 -1.85 -5.46 -4.48
N ALA A 171 -1.26 -4.27 -4.63
CA ALA A 171 -1.99 -3.01 -4.67
C ALA A 171 -2.84 -2.86 -5.96
N ALA A 172 -2.32 -3.29 -7.11
CA ALA A 172 -3.06 -3.28 -8.36
C ALA A 172 -4.30 -4.19 -8.29
N LEU A 173 -4.15 -5.40 -7.73
CA LEU A 173 -5.28 -6.30 -7.50
C LEU A 173 -6.31 -5.67 -6.56
N ASP A 174 -5.86 -5.08 -5.45
CA ASP A 174 -6.76 -4.44 -4.49
C ASP A 174 -7.52 -3.26 -5.08
N MET A 175 -6.84 -2.45 -5.90
CA MET A 175 -7.39 -1.27 -6.57
C MET A 175 -8.41 -1.67 -7.63
N PHE A 176 -8.10 -2.70 -8.43
CA PHE A 176 -9.03 -3.27 -9.40
C PHE A 176 -10.31 -3.77 -8.69
N LEU A 177 -10.17 -4.67 -7.71
CA LEU A 177 -11.33 -5.24 -7.02
C LEU A 177 -12.07 -4.21 -6.15
N PHE A 178 -11.45 -3.07 -5.81
CA PHE A 178 -12.15 -1.96 -5.17
C PHE A 178 -13.13 -1.27 -6.12
N LYS A 179 -12.69 -1.03 -7.37
CA LYS A 179 -13.51 -0.43 -8.42
C LYS A 179 -14.64 -1.40 -8.79
N PHE A 180 -14.31 -2.68 -8.97
CA PHE A 180 -15.25 -3.74 -9.31
C PHE A 180 -15.71 -4.50 -8.06
N LYS A 181 -16.45 -3.81 -7.17
CA LYS A 181 -16.90 -4.38 -5.87
C LYS A 181 -17.76 -5.64 -6.02
N ASP A 182 -18.50 -5.77 -7.12
CA ASP A 182 -19.43 -6.87 -7.40
C ASP A 182 -18.78 -7.95 -8.31
N HIS A 183 -17.47 -7.86 -8.57
CA HIS A 183 -16.73 -8.87 -9.32
C HIS A 183 -16.79 -10.23 -8.61
N GLU A 184 -16.84 -11.33 -9.37
CA GLU A 184 -16.91 -12.71 -8.84
C GLU A 184 -15.76 -13.02 -7.85
N HIS A 185 -14.60 -12.43 -8.07
CA HIS A 185 -13.40 -12.59 -7.24
C HIS A 185 -13.18 -11.46 -6.23
N SER A 186 -14.17 -10.60 -5.98
CA SER A 186 -14.06 -9.47 -5.02
C SER A 186 -13.62 -9.90 -3.62
N LYS A 187 -13.95 -11.13 -3.20
CA LYS A 187 -13.51 -11.74 -1.94
C LYS A 187 -11.98 -11.80 -1.78
N LEU A 188 -11.20 -11.84 -2.86
CA LEU A 188 -9.74 -11.78 -2.81
C LEU A 188 -9.21 -10.51 -2.14
N ARG A 189 -10.00 -9.41 -2.10
CA ARG A 189 -9.59 -8.19 -1.36
C ARG A 189 -9.32 -8.46 0.11
N PHE A 190 -9.88 -9.51 0.71
CA PHE A 190 -9.57 -9.87 2.08
C PHE A 190 -8.05 -10.00 2.32
N SER A 191 -7.31 -10.48 1.32
CA SER A 191 -5.85 -10.62 1.34
C SER A 191 -5.11 -9.29 1.11
N THR A 192 -5.67 -8.39 0.31
CA THR A 192 -4.95 -7.19 -0.17
C THR A 192 -5.46 -5.87 0.40
N VAL A 193 -6.53 -5.88 1.20
CA VAL A 193 -7.19 -4.66 1.70
C VAL A 193 -6.26 -3.75 2.51
N THR A 194 -5.17 -4.29 3.08
CA THR A 194 -4.14 -3.51 3.80
C THR A 194 -3.26 -2.69 2.86
N CYS A 195 -3.23 -2.97 1.56
CA CYS A 195 -2.52 -2.16 0.59
C CYS A 195 -3.14 -0.77 0.46
N ARG A 196 -4.46 -0.65 0.69
CA ARG A 196 -5.19 0.61 0.62
C ARG A 196 -5.01 1.43 1.89
N PHE A 197 -4.63 2.69 1.71
CA PHE A 197 -4.18 3.62 2.75
C PHE A 197 -3.02 3.07 3.60
N GLY A 198 -2.21 2.16 3.03
CA GLY A 198 -0.94 1.76 3.60
C GLY A 198 -0.03 2.99 3.77
N ASP A 199 0.61 3.12 4.93
CA ASP A 199 1.44 4.29 5.29
C ASP A 199 0.74 5.66 5.13
N CYS A 200 -0.60 5.70 5.29
CA CYS A 200 -1.40 6.92 5.22
C CYS A 200 -2.10 7.24 6.56
N ALA A 201 -1.43 6.95 7.67
CA ALA A 201 -2.00 7.10 9.02
C ALA A 201 -2.54 8.51 9.30
N GLY A 202 -1.88 9.57 8.81
CA GLY A 202 -2.33 10.96 8.97
C GLY A 202 -3.69 11.24 8.33
N ILE A 203 -3.98 10.68 7.15
CA ILE A 203 -5.35 10.74 6.56
C ILE A 203 -6.33 10.00 7.47
N GLY A 204 -5.92 8.82 7.95
CA GLY A 204 -6.71 8.03 8.88
C GLY A 204 -7.00 8.75 10.21
N ASP A 205 -6.09 9.61 10.67
CA ASP A 205 -6.23 10.39 11.89
C ASP A 205 -7.14 11.59 11.68
N LEU A 206 -6.99 12.29 10.54
CA LEU A 206 -7.90 13.35 10.15
C LEU A 206 -9.35 12.83 10.06
N ARG A 207 -9.57 11.69 9.39
CA ARG A 207 -10.91 11.08 9.32
C ARG A 207 -11.45 10.70 10.71
N PHE A 208 -10.56 10.24 11.59
CA PHE A 208 -10.94 9.83 12.94
C PHE A 208 -11.32 11.03 13.81
N ILE A 209 -10.54 12.10 13.82
CA ILE A 209 -10.80 13.28 14.66
C ILE A 209 -12.09 14.00 14.24
N LEU A 210 -12.31 14.16 12.93
CA LEU A 210 -13.54 14.74 12.39
C LEU A 210 -14.77 13.94 12.84
N LYS A 211 -14.67 12.60 12.80
CA LYS A 211 -15.76 11.72 13.24
C LYS A 211 -16.04 11.82 14.74
N ILE A 212 -15.03 11.87 15.60
CA ILE A 212 -15.26 11.89 17.05
C ILE A 212 -15.74 13.25 17.55
N LEU A 213 -15.34 14.34 16.90
CA LEU A 213 -15.78 15.69 17.25
C LEU A 213 -17.08 16.09 16.55
N GLY A 214 -17.50 15.35 15.52
CA GLY A 214 -18.67 15.70 14.71
C GLY A 214 -18.47 16.97 13.88
N LEU A 215 -17.21 17.33 13.58
CA LEU A 215 -16.84 18.54 12.87
C LEU A 215 -16.54 18.25 11.40
N ASN A 216 -16.79 19.24 10.55
CA ASN A 216 -16.24 19.26 9.20
C ASN A 216 -14.78 19.78 9.20
N LEU A 217 -14.12 19.68 8.05
CA LEU A 217 -12.70 20.03 7.91
C LEU A 217 -12.42 21.52 8.19
N THR A 218 -13.32 22.40 7.77
CA THR A 218 -13.20 23.85 7.98
C THR A 218 -13.32 24.20 9.46
N GLU A 219 -14.32 23.64 10.14
CA GLU A 219 -14.49 23.81 11.59
C GLU A 219 -13.29 23.28 12.35
N PHE A 220 -12.86 22.05 12.06
CA PHE A 220 -11.70 21.45 12.72
C PHE A 220 -10.41 22.27 12.52
N SER A 221 -10.23 22.88 11.36
CA SER A 221 -9.05 23.72 11.09
C SER A 221 -8.92 24.91 12.06
N GLN A 222 -10.03 25.41 12.61
CA GLN A 222 -10.05 26.51 13.58
C GLN A 222 -9.55 26.09 14.98
N TRP A 223 -9.53 24.78 15.26
CA TRP A 223 -9.02 24.21 16.51
C TRP A 223 -7.50 24.02 16.51
N ILE A 224 -6.82 24.33 15.39
CA ILE A 224 -5.38 24.18 15.26
C ILE A 224 -4.70 25.49 15.65
N TRP A 225 -4.11 25.51 16.85
CA TRP A 225 -3.48 26.71 17.42
C TRP A 225 -1.95 26.74 17.30
N THR A 226 -1.32 25.68 16.77
CA THR A 226 0.12 25.61 16.58
C THR A 226 0.47 25.60 15.10
N ALA A 227 1.48 26.39 14.72
CA ALA A 227 1.96 26.45 13.35
C ALA A 227 2.40 25.07 12.83
N SER A 228 3.04 24.26 13.67
CA SER A 228 3.52 22.92 13.29
C SER A 228 2.39 21.94 12.96
N THR A 229 1.29 21.97 13.71
CA THR A 229 0.10 21.15 13.40
C THR A 229 -0.60 21.69 12.16
N ALA A 230 -0.62 23.01 11.95
CA ALA A 230 -1.18 23.61 10.75
C ALA A 230 -0.38 23.23 9.49
N ASP A 231 0.95 23.18 9.57
CA ASP A 231 1.81 22.74 8.47
C ASP A 231 1.60 21.26 8.13
N ASP A 232 1.39 20.42 9.15
CA ASP A 232 1.01 19.02 8.96
C ASP A 232 -0.34 18.89 8.27
N LEU A 233 -1.35 19.65 8.69
CA LEU A 233 -2.66 19.66 8.02
C LEU A 233 -2.55 20.16 6.57
N LYS A 234 -1.81 21.22 6.30
CA LYS A 234 -1.58 21.74 4.94
C LYS A 234 -0.91 20.71 4.04
N ARG A 235 0.04 19.93 4.58
CA ARG A 235 0.70 18.85 3.85
C ARG A 235 -0.29 17.75 3.46
N LEU A 236 -1.16 17.35 4.39
CA LEU A 236 -2.20 16.37 4.09
C LEU A 236 -3.19 16.89 3.05
N LEU A 237 -3.60 18.16 3.12
CA LEU A 237 -4.63 18.75 2.27
C LEU A 237 -4.09 19.41 1.00
N ARG A 238 -2.93 18.98 0.51
CA ARG A 238 -2.36 19.53 -0.70
C ARG A 238 -3.34 19.34 -1.87
N PRO A 239 -3.65 20.41 -2.64
CA PRO A 239 -4.61 20.32 -3.74
C PRO A 239 -4.10 19.43 -4.87
N ASN A 240 -5.03 18.89 -5.66
CA ASN A 240 -4.77 18.02 -6.83
C ASN A 240 -4.12 16.66 -6.51
N GLU A 241 -4.20 16.21 -5.26
CA GLU A 241 -3.72 14.88 -4.86
C GLU A 241 -4.83 13.82 -4.86
N GLU A 242 -6.05 14.12 -5.34
CA GLU A 242 -7.16 13.16 -5.47
C GLU A 242 -7.51 12.36 -4.18
N ILE A 243 -7.31 12.94 -2.99
CA ILE A 243 -7.52 12.25 -1.69
C ILE A 243 -9.00 11.88 -1.45
N ASP A 244 -9.91 12.69 -1.99
CA ASP A 244 -11.36 12.54 -1.96
C ASP A 244 -11.88 11.58 -3.05
N LYS A 245 -11.06 11.28 -4.06
CA LYS A 245 -11.42 10.39 -5.16
C LYS A 245 -11.22 8.92 -4.77
N ARG A 246 -12.31 8.16 -4.80
CA ARG A 246 -12.34 6.78 -4.31
C ARG A 246 -11.48 5.83 -5.14
N ASP A 247 -11.49 5.97 -6.45
CA ASP A 247 -10.78 5.11 -7.40
C ASP A 247 -9.44 5.71 -7.88
N SER A 248 -8.84 6.59 -7.08
CA SER A 248 -7.52 7.15 -7.35
C SER A 248 -6.39 6.17 -7.00
N PHE A 249 -5.19 6.45 -7.52
CA PHE A 249 -3.93 5.89 -7.07
C PHE A 249 -3.50 6.36 -5.67
N THR A 250 -4.02 7.51 -5.20
CA THR A 250 -3.59 8.14 -3.93
C THR A 250 -3.69 7.23 -2.70
N PRO A 251 -4.78 6.46 -2.49
CA PRO A 251 -4.85 5.48 -1.41
C PRO A 251 -3.74 4.41 -1.48
N TYR A 252 -3.12 4.18 -2.63
CA TYR A 252 -2.10 3.16 -2.83
C TYR A 252 -0.69 3.72 -2.94
N ILE A 253 -0.48 5.01 -2.63
CA ILE A 253 0.79 5.72 -2.86
C ILE A 253 2.02 4.98 -2.29
N ALA A 254 1.88 4.37 -1.11
CA ALA A 254 2.95 3.61 -0.47
C ALA A 254 3.11 2.20 -1.06
N SER A 255 2.01 1.46 -1.20
CA SER A 255 2.02 0.07 -1.69
C SER A 255 2.45 -0.01 -3.15
N MET A 256 2.05 0.96 -3.98
CA MET A 256 2.52 1.08 -5.36
C MET A 256 3.91 1.73 -5.48
N ARG A 257 4.50 2.20 -4.38
CA ARG A 257 5.79 2.91 -4.35
C ARG A 257 5.81 4.11 -5.32
N LEU A 258 4.73 4.89 -5.33
CA LEU A 258 4.63 6.12 -6.12
C LEU A 258 5.45 7.26 -5.51
N CYS A 259 5.78 7.16 -4.23
CA CYS A 259 6.68 8.05 -3.52
C CYS A 259 7.66 7.25 -2.65
N SER A 260 8.84 7.82 -2.39
CA SER A 260 9.84 7.23 -1.48
C SER A 260 9.41 7.29 -0.01
N LYS A 261 8.68 8.35 0.37
CA LYS A 261 8.11 8.56 1.70
C LYS A 261 6.71 9.13 1.54
N SER A 262 5.72 8.50 2.19
CA SER A 262 4.35 8.96 2.15
C SER A 262 4.22 10.33 2.82
N PRO A 263 3.66 11.35 2.15
CA PRO A 263 3.33 12.63 2.78
C PRO A 263 2.17 12.50 3.77
N TYR A 264 1.49 11.34 3.80
CA TYR A 264 0.31 11.06 4.61
C TYR A 264 0.62 10.18 5.83
N SER A 265 1.87 9.80 6.06
CA SER A 265 2.24 8.94 7.18
C SER A 265 2.21 9.70 8.52
N ALA A 266 2.11 8.96 9.62
CA ALA A 266 2.21 9.54 10.97
C ALA A 266 3.60 10.14 11.23
N THR A 267 4.65 9.60 10.60
CA THR A 267 6.03 10.10 10.72
C THR A 267 6.26 11.37 9.92
N ALA A 268 5.57 11.55 8.79
CA ALA A 268 5.57 12.80 8.04
C ALA A 268 4.73 13.89 8.73
N ASN A 269 3.68 13.51 9.47
CA ASN A 269 2.74 14.45 10.12
C ASN A 269 2.67 14.24 11.66
N PRO A 270 3.80 14.33 12.38
CA PRO A 270 3.88 13.91 13.77
C PRO A 270 3.07 14.81 14.73
N ASN A 271 2.98 16.12 14.47
CA ASN A 271 2.26 17.05 15.34
C ASN A 271 0.76 16.80 15.27
N LEU A 272 0.24 16.67 14.05
CA LEU A 272 -1.17 16.37 13.84
C LEU A 272 -1.53 14.99 14.40
N HIS A 273 -0.69 13.99 14.19
CA HIS A 273 -0.88 12.65 14.75
C HIS A 273 -1.01 12.68 16.29
N ILE A 274 -0.07 13.35 16.97
CA ILE A 274 -0.10 13.49 18.43
C ILE A 274 -1.32 14.30 18.88
N PHE A 275 -1.62 15.42 18.22
CA PHE A 275 -2.77 16.27 18.54
C PHE A 275 -4.09 15.50 18.49
N VAL A 276 -4.32 14.74 17.41
CA VAL A 276 -5.51 13.90 17.24
C VAL A 276 -5.60 12.83 18.33
N HIS A 277 -4.49 12.15 18.62
CA HIS A 277 -4.51 11.08 19.60
C HIS A 277 -4.58 11.58 21.04
N ALA A 278 -4.06 12.77 21.36
CA ALA A 278 -4.25 13.41 22.65
C ALA A 278 -5.75 13.68 22.93
N ILE A 279 -6.46 14.27 21.96
CA ILE A 279 -7.91 14.49 22.06
C ILE A 279 -8.66 13.16 22.15
N GLY A 280 -8.27 12.16 21.34
CA GLY A 280 -8.90 10.84 21.38
C GLY A 280 -8.67 10.09 22.70
N CYS A 281 -7.52 10.26 23.35
CA CYS A 281 -7.26 9.72 24.70
C CYS A 281 -8.14 10.40 25.75
N ALA A 282 -8.30 11.73 25.68
CA ALA A 282 -9.24 12.45 26.55
C ALA A 282 -10.70 11.99 26.36
N ASN A 283 -11.05 11.54 25.16
CA ASN A 283 -12.35 10.93 24.82
C ASN A 283 -12.39 9.39 25.02
N LEU A 284 -11.43 8.81 25.75
CA LEU A 284 -11.34 7.38 26.07
C LEU A 284 -11.44 6.45 24.84
N ARG A 285 -10.94 6.89 23.70
CA ARG A 285 -10.98 6.10 22.46
C ARG A 285 -9.83 5.09 22.44
N ALA A 286 -10.18 3.81 22.42
CA ALA A 286 -9.21 2.71 22.39
C ALA A 286 -8.18 2.81 21.25
N ARG A 287 -8.56 3.35 20.07
CA ARG A 287 -7.62 3.60 18.97
C ARG A 287 -6.50 4.56 19.37
N SER A 288 -6.82 5.62 20.10
CA SER A 288 -5.83 6.61 20.53
C SER A 288 -5.00 6.13 21.71
N ILE A 289 -5.62 5.44 22.67
CA ILE A 289 -4.92 4.85 23.84
C ILE A 289 -3.83 3.86 23.39
N ASN A 290 -4.10 3.09 22.34
CA ASN A 290 -3.15 2.13 21.79
C ASN A 290 -2.27 2.71 20.66
N SER A 291 -2.37 4.02 20.37
CA SER A 291 -1.57 4.63 19.30
C SER A 291 -0.13 4.82 19.73
N ARG A 292 0.81 4.67 18.79
CA ARG A 292 2.24 4.88 19.06
C ARG A 292 2.53 6.37 19.01
N MET A 293 3.20 6.90 20.02
CA MET A 293 3.71 8.28 19.92
C MET A 293 4.77 8.36 18.82
N ALA A 294 4.57 9.27 17.86
CA ALA A 294 5.58 9.56 16.85
C ALA A 294 6.83 10.12 17.54
N ARG A 295 8.00 9.49 17.32
CA ARG A 295 9.22 9.65 18.14
C ARG A 295 9.95 11.00 17.97
N VAL A 296 9.31 12.04 17.45
CA VAL A 296 9.90 13.38 17.36
C VAL A 296 8.84 14.38 17.76
N ILE A 297 8.80 14.67 19.05
CA ILE A 297 8.84 15.99 19.67
C ILE A 297 8.91 15.65 21.17
N ILE A 298 10.12 15.69 21.72
CA ILE A 298 10.25 16.03 23.13
C ILE A 298 9.60 17.41 23.19
N TRP A 299 8.36 17.45 23.66
CA TRP A 299 7.76 18.68 24.11
C TRP A 299 8.79 19.28 25.05
N ASN A 300 9.36 20.41 24.67
CA ASN A 300 9.97 21.29 25.61
C ASN A 300 8.81 21.79 26.48
N LEU A 301 8.41 20.99 27.48
CA LEU A 301 7.43 21.36 28.50
C LEU A 301 7.89 22.61 29.29
N SER A 302 9.07 23.14 28.98
CA SER A 302 9.64 24.38 29.52
C SER A 302 9.26 25.66 28.76
N SER A 303 8.67 25.61 27.55
CA SER A 303 8.44 26.83 26.76
C SER A 303 7.16 27.61 27.05
N THR A 304 6.31 27.17 27.97
CA THR A 304 5.21 28.00 28.51
C THR A 304 5.64 28.92 29.67
N GLY A 305 6.92 28.93 30.05
CA GLY A 305 7.40 29.66 31.22
C GLY A 305 8.37 30.83 30.99
N LYS A 306 8.86 31.08 29.76
CA LYS A 306 9.80 32.19 29.52
C LYS A 306 9.57 32.84 28.16
N GLY A 307 8.79 33.92 28.18
CA GLY A 307 9.09 35.05 27.30
C GLY A 307 10.53 35.53 27.52
N ALA A 308 11.05 36.21 26.51
CA ALA A 308 12.36 36.87 26.45
C ALA A 308 13.54 36.04 25.90
N SER A 309 13.87 36.41 24.65
CA SER A 309 15.21 36.44 24.06
C SER A 309 15.83 35.10 23.63
N ARG A 310 15.77 34.85 22.33
CA ARG A 310 16.96 34.54 21.51
C ARG A 310 16.57 34.56 20.03
N ARG A 311 16.87 35.67 19.36
CA ARG A 311 16.98 35.73 17.89
C ARG A 311 18.03 34.69 17.48
N ARG A 312 17.62 33.60 16.83
CA ARG A 312 18.56 32.76 16.07
C ARG A 312 18.68 33.33 14.67
N ARG A 313 19.91 33.68 14.30
CA ARG A 313 20.31 34.09 12.96
C ARG A 313 20.01 32.97 11.96
N GLU A 314 19.42 33.32 10.83
CA GLU A 314 19.27 32.46 9.66
C GLU A 314 20.67 32.11 9.08
N PRO A 315 20.93 30.85 8.70
CA PRO A 315 21.98 30.55 7.75
C PRO A 315 21.39 30.59 6.34
N GLY A 316 21.68 31.66 5.61
CA GLY A 316 21.40 31.77 4.18
C GLY A 316 22.15 30.69 3.40
N LEU A 317 21.42 29.91 2.59
CA LEU A 317 21.98 29.02 1.58
C LEU A 317 22.71 29.87 0.51
N ARG A 318 24.04 29.93 0.57
CA ARG A 318 24.88 30.35 -0.56
C ARG A 318 25.16 29.13 -1.44
N TRP A 319 24.63 29.15 -2.66
CA TRP A 319 25.05 28.29 -3.75
C TRP A 319 26.47 28.68 -4.17
N ARG A 320 27.43 27.75 -4.06
CA ARG A 320 28.75 27.90 -4.69
C ARG A 320 28.68 27.33 -6.11
N SER A 321 28.80 28.22 -7.09
CA SER A 321 29.23 27.91 -8.45
C SER A 321 30.74 27.64 -8.42
N ASN A 322 31.18 26.45 -8.80
CA ASN A 322 32.58 26.22 -9.16
C ASN A 322 32.73 26.40 -10.67
N GLN A 323 33.16 27.59 -11.06
CA GLN A 323 34.00 27.76 -12.25
C GLN A 323 35.39 27.21 -11.92
N GLN A 324 35.95 26.36 -12.79
CA GLN A 324 37.39 26.12 -12.85
C GLN A 324 38.09 27.34 -13.46
N PRO A 325 39.35 27.59 -13.09
CA PRO A 325 40.32 28.12 -14.03
C PRO A 325 41.46 27.13 -14.22
N GLY A 326 41.82 26.93 -15.49
CA GLY A 326 43.04 26.25 -15.86
C GLY A 326 44.29 27.08 -15.54
N ARG A 327 45.38 26.36 -15.33
CA ARG A 327 46.71 26.65 -15.88
C ARG A 327 47.32 25.34 -16.31
#